data_AF-A0A7G9FSE3-F1
#
_entry.id   AF-A0A7G9FSE3-F1
#
_cell.length_a   1.000
_cell.length_b   1.000
_cell.length_c   1.000
_cell.angle_alpha   90.00
_cell.angle_beta   90.00
_cell.angle_gamma   90.00
#
_symmetry.space_group_name_H-M   'P 1'
#
loop_
_entity.id
_entity.type
_entity.pdbx_description
1 polymer ?
#
loop_
_entity_poly.entity_id
_entity_poly.type
_entity_poly.pdbx_seq_one_letter_code
_entity_poly.pdbx_strand_id
1 'polypeptide(L)'
;MQEMQKFTLGTAVLAGGKSSRMGQNKVLMEYQNRRFLDRICEELRGFDEKPCISAAMPGEYENLGLPVVCDEHREIGPMEGIRQVLIHTSCDYVFVCAGDMPFITGDLARYMAEFISSDYDCYCMVDEDHIHPLCAIYSKKILPVIEELIEQGQYRLMQILRRVRTKYIRLESSCFDKKQLRNINTGEEFESLSLPLIFCVSGIKDSGKTGLIIKLINEFIRDGYRVGVIKHDGHEYDMDQEGTDTYRFTEAGARISAIYSDTQSSLNRKGKVTAEDMIVACKDVDVLILEGLKDSAYPKVEVVRRAVSEHTVCATEHLIAVATDVVTQDAVNCPVYDMNDIAGIYACILGYFGISGRLR
;
A
#
# COMPACT_ATOMS: atom_id res chain seq x y z
N MET A 1 -19.11 22.95 34.83
CA MET A 1 -18.92 22.38 33.49
C MET A 1 -18.32 23.48 32.62
N GLN A 2 -17.04 23.39 32.29
CA GLN A 2 -16.44 24.28 31.29
C GLN A 2 -17.09 23.94 29.95
N GLU A 3 -17.64 24.95 29.26
CA GLU A 3 -17.99 24.80 27.84
C GLU A 3 -16.71 24.36 27.10
N MET A 4 -16.74 23.18 26.49
CA MET A 4 -15.68 22.78 25.55
C MET A 4 -15.69 23.81 24.42
N GLN A 5 -14.62 24.60 24.34
CA GLN A 5 -14.41 25.51 23.23
C GLN A 5 -14.39 24.68 21.94
N LYS A 6 -15.42 24.82 21.11
CA LYS A 6 -15.55 24.09 19.85
C LYS A 6 -14.70 24.79 18.80
N PHE A 7 -13.58 24.19 18.45
CA PHE A 7 -12.73 24.65 17.34
C PHE A 7 -13.30 24.17 16.01
N THR A 8 -13.11 24.99 14.98
CA THR A 8 -13.45 24.64 13.59
C THR A 8 -12.26 24.02 12.87
N LEU A 9 -12.51 23.00 12.05
CA LEU A 9 -11.51 22.25 11.31
C LEU A 9 -11.84 22.21 9.82
N GLY A 10 -10.98 22.84 9.03
CA GLY A 10 -10.94 22.68 7.58
C GLY A 10 -10.03 21.51 7.18
N THR A 11 -10.05 21.15 5.90
CA THR A 11 -9.18 20.12 5.33
C THR A 11 -8.54 20.63 4.04
N ALA A 12 -7.31 20.20 3.76
CA ALA A 12 -6.63 20.55 2.54
C ALA A 12 -5.73 19.44 2.00
N VAL A 13 -5.66 19.38 0.67
CA VAL A 13 -4.79 18.47 -0.09
C VAL A 13 -3.77 19.30 -0.87
N LEU A 14 -2.49 19.10 -0.59
CA LEU A 14 -1.41 19.75 -1.32
C LEU A 14 -1.17 18.99 -2.63
N ALA A 15 -1.60 19.61 -3.73
CA ALA A 15 -1.42 19.14 -5.10
C ALA A 15 -0.39 19.98 -5.88
N GLY A 16 0.22 20.98 -5.24
CA GLY A 16 1.27 21.82 -5.82
C GLY A 16 2.67 21.21 -5.69
N GLY A 17 3.36 21.02 -6.82
CA GLY A 17 4.75 20.56 -6.83
C GLY A 17 5.37 20.50 -8.23
N LYS A 18 6.69 20.71 -8.32
CA LYS A 18 7.44 20.52 -9.57
C LYS A 18 7.41 19.04 -9.97
N SER A 19 6.45 18.66 -10.83
CA SER A 19 6.55 17.43 -11.62
C SER A 19 7.55 17.61 -12.77
N SER A 20 8.76 18.09 -12.48
CA SER A 20 9.78 18.43 -13.50
C SER A 20 10.78 17.31 -13.77
N ARG A 21 10.51 16.07 -13.34
CA ARG A 21 11.34 14.91 -13.69
C ARG A 21 10.66 13.90 -14.62
N MET A 22 9.37 14.06 -14.95
CA MET A 22 8.62 13.08 -15.75
C MET A 22 7.61 13.64 -16.77
N GLY A 23 7.52 14.96 -16.98
CA GLY A 23 6.72 15.51 -18.09
C GLY A 23 5.20 15.29 -18.04
N GLN A 24 4.66 14.71 -16.95
CA GLN A 24 3.22 14.62 -16.66
C GLN A 24 2.94 14.99 -15.20
N ASN A 25 1.82 15.66 -14.95
CA ASN A 25 1.38 16.10 -13.62
C ASN A 25 1.08 14.84 -12.75
N LYS A 26 1.96 14.51 -11.80
CA LYS A 26 1.90 13.30 -10.95
C LYS A 26 0.64 13.18 -10.07
N VAL A 27 -0.07 14.30 -9.87
CA VAL A 27 -1.35 14.36 -9.16
C VAL A 27 -2.50 13.71 -9.97
N LEU A 28 -2.25 13.40 -11.23
CA LEU A 28 -3.22 12.76 -12.14
C LEU A 28 -3.05 11.24 -12.23
N MET A 29 -2.24 10.60 -11.39
CA MET A 29 -2.15 9.13 -11.38
C MET A 29 -3.48 8.50 -10.95
N GLU A 30 -4.01 7.60 -11.79
CA GLU A 30 -5.29 6.93 -11.64
C GLU A 30 -5.11 5.58 -10.95
N TYR A 31 -5.93 5.30 -9.94
CA TYR A 31 -6.07 3.99 -9.29
C TYR A 31 -7.54 3.57 -9.36
N GLN A 32 -7.81 2.37 -9.88
CA GLN A 32 -9.18 1.87 -10.10
C GLN A 32 -10.09 2.86 -10.87
N ASN A 33 -9.56 3.51 -11.92
CA ASN A 33 -10.24 4.55 -12.72
C ASN A 33 -10.63 5.82 -11.93
N ARG A 34 -9.97 6.12 -10.79
CA ARG A 34 -10.13 7.38 -10.04
C ARG A 34 -8.79 8.02 -9.72
N ARG A 35 -8.68 9.34 -9.81
CA ARG A 35 -7.46 10.07 -9.42
C ARG A 35 -7.31 10.05 -7.90
N PHE A 36 -6.09 9.92 -7.39
CA PHE A 36 -5.83 9.95 -5.95
C PHE A 36 -6.38 11.20 -5.27
N LEU A 37 -6.21 12.36 -5.91
CA LEU A 37 -6.76 13.63 -5.44
C LEU A 37 -8.27 13.55 -5.24
N ASP A 38 -9.01 13.02 -6.21
CA ASP A 38 -10.48 12.94 -6.17
C ASP A 38 -10.94 12.12 -4.95
N ARG A 39 -10.30 10.96 -4.72
CA ARG A 39 -10.59 10.09 -3.59
C ARG A 39 -10.32 10.77 -2.24
N ILE A 40 -9.14 11.38 -2.09
CA ILE A 40 -8.78 12.08 -0.85
C ILE A 40 -9.77 13.21 -0.59
N CYS A 41 -10.10 13.99 -1.62
CA CYS A 41 -11.09 15.05 -1.51
C CYS A 41 -12.48 14.50 -1.13
N GLU A 42 -12.93 13.36 -1.66
CA GLU A 42 -14.19 12.72 -1.26
C GLU A 42 -14.19 12.35 0.23
N GLU A 43 -13.13 11.72 0.72
CA GLU A 43 -12.94 11.35 2.13
C GLU A 43 -12.98 12.57 3.07
N LEU A 44 -12.49 13.72 2.61
CA LEU A 44 -12.34 14.94 3.39
C LEU A 44 -13.52 15.93 3.27
N ARG A 45 -14.66 15.54 2.67
CA ARG A 45 -15.85 16.43 2.56
C ARG A 45 -16.61 16.68 3.86
N GLY A 46 -16.49 15.80 4.85
CA GLY A 46 -17.33 15.80 6.05
C GLY A 46 -16.88 16.72 7.18
N PHE A 47 -16.20 17.83 6.87
CA PHE A 47 -15.62 18.78 7.82
C PHE A 47 -16.30 20.15 7.74
N ASP A 48 -15.86 21.14 8.53
CA ASP A 48 -16.53 22.44 8.64
C ASP A 48 -16.52 23.24 7.32
N GLU A 49 -15.54 22.98 6.45
CA GLU A 49 -15.45 23.51 5.09
C GLU A 49 -15.31 22.39 4.06
N LYS A 50 -15.61 22.70 2.80
CA LYS A 50 -15.22 21.83 1.68
C LYS A 50 -13.69 21.71 1.63
N PRO A 51 -13.14 20.54 1.28
CA PRO A 51 -11.70 20.34 1.21
C PRO A 51 -11.09 21.28 0.19
N CYS A 52 -10.04 21.99 0.61
CA CYS A 52 -9.30 22.91 -0.23
C CYS A 52 -8.16 22.18 -0.95
N ILE A 53 -7.94 22.51 -2.22
CA ILE A 53 -6.82 21.99 -3.02
C ILE A 53 -5.78 23.10 -3.15
N SER A 54 -4.55 22.86 -2.70
CA SER A 54 -3.42 23.75 -3.00
C SER A 54 -2.81 23.34 -4.34
N ALA A 55 -2.81 24.26 -5.30
CA ALA A 55 -2.36 24.07 -6.68
C ALA A 55 -1.09 24.88 -6.98
N ALA A 56 -0.28 24.40 -7.92
CA ALA A 56 0.94 25.09 -8.32
C ALA A 56 0.67 26.23 -9.31
N MET A 57 -0.41 26.12 -10.10
CA MET A 57 -0.78 27.13 -11.09
C MET A 57 -2.29 27.45 -11.04
N PRO A 58 -2.66 28.72 -11.30
CA PRO A 58 -4.06 29.09 -11.54
C PRO A 58 -4.69 28.25 -12.66
N GLY A 59 -5.97 27.88 -12.50
CA GLY A 59 -6.69 27.04 -13.46
C GLY A 59 -6.58 25.54 -13.23
N GLU A 60 -5.66 25.07 -12.39
CA GLU A 60 -5.59 23.63 -12.06
C GLU A 60 -6.76 23.21 -11.16
N TYR A 61 -7.31 22.03 -11.41
CA TYR A 61 -8.35 21.37 -10.60
C TYR A 61 -9.69 22.12 -10.46
N GLU A 62 -9.90 23.24 -11.15
CA GLU A 62 -11.17 24.00 -11.13
C GLU A 62 -12.38 23.15 -11.54
N ASN A 63 -12.16 22.16 -12.41
CA ASN A 63 -13.16 21.21 -12.87
C ASN A 63 -13.71 20.29 -11.76
N LEU A 64 -13.09 20.25 -10.57
CA LEU A 64 -13.55 19.44 -9.44
C LEU A 64 -14.63 20.14 -8.60
N GLY A 65 -14.90 21.44 -8.83
CA GLY A 65 -15.92 22.19 -8.08
C GLY A 65 -15.60 22.34 -6.58
N LEU A 66 -14.32 22.22 -6.22
CA LEU A 66 -13.78 22.39 -4.87
C LEU A 66 -13.01 23.71 -4.78
N PRO A 67 -12.87 24.30 -3.57
CA PRO A 67 -12.00 25.46 -3.37
C PRO A 67 -10.56 25.14 -3.79
N VAL A 68 -9.98 25.95 -4.68
CA VAL A 68 -8.57 25.84 -5.10
C VAL A 68 -7.84 27.10 -4.68
N VAL A 69 -6.71 26.95 -3.99
CA VAL A 69 -5.78 28.04 -3.67
C VAL A 69 -4.49 27.82 -4.45
N CYS A 70 -3.93 28.88 -4.99
CA CYS A 70 -2.72 28.82 -5.82
C CYS A 70 -1.52 29.38 -5.07
N ASP A 71 -0.37 28.75 -5.24
CA ASP A 71 0.89 29.24 -4.68
C ASP A 71 1.27 30.61 -5.26
N GLU A 72 1.52 31.61 -4.40
CA GLU A 72 2.02 32.93 -4.84
C GLU A 72 3.53 32.89 -5.11
N HIS A 73 4.26 32.14 -4.28
CA HIS A 73 5.70 32.04 -4.33
C HIS A 73 6.15 30.67 -4.84
N ARG A 74 6.80 30.66 -6.00
CA ARG A 74 7.36 29.44 -6.57
C ARG A 74 8.62 29.03 -5.80
N GLU A 75 8.89 27.73 -5.77
CA GLU A 75 10.13 27.11 -5.21
C GLU A 75 10.22 27.00 -3.68
N ILE A 76 9.21 27.47 -2.95
CA ILE A 76 9.10 27.30 -1.49
C ILE A 76 8.57 25.89 -1.11
N GLY A 77 7.96 25.20 -2.07
CA GLY A 77 7.45 23.83 -1.89
C GLY A 77 6.22 23.79 -0.99
N PRO A 78 5.98 22.66 -0.28
CA PRO A 78 4.75 22.45 0.51
C PRO A 78 4.47 23.50 1.59
N MET A 79 5.50 24.22 2.03
CA MET A 79 5.37 25.34 2.98
C MET A 79 4.46 26.45 2.44
N GLU A 80 4.58 26.78 1.15
CA GLU A 80 3.72 27.79 0.52
C GLU A 80 2.28 27.28 0.39
N GLY A 81 2.09 26.02 0.02
CA GLY A 81 0.76 25.42 -0.03
C GLY A 81 0.03 25.48 1.32
N ILE A 82 0.74 25.17 2.42
CA ILE A 82 0.19 25.33 3.79
C ILE A 82 -0.12 26.80 4.09
N ARG A 83 0.81 27.72 3.76
CA ARG A 83 0.60 29.17 3.96
C ARG A 83 -0.68 29.63 3.25
N GLN A 84 -0.84 29.32 1.97
CA GLN A 84 -1.98 29.75 1.17
C GLN A 84 -3.30 29.17 1.69
N VAL A 85 -3.31 27.90 2.07
CA VAL A 85 -4.48 27.27 2.69
C VAL A 85 -4.86 27.97 4.00
N LEU A 86 -3.90 28.23 4.88
CA LEU A 86 -4.16 28.88 6.18
C LEU A 86 -4.61 30.34 6.02
N ILE A 87 -4.16 31.05 4.98
CA ILE A 87 -4.63 32.40 4.66
C ILE A 87 -6.12 32.38 4.29
N HIS A 88 -6.52 31.43 3.45
CA HIS A 88 -7.85 31.42 2.80
C HIS A 88 -8.95 30.69 3.59
N THR A 89 -8.61 29.74 4.46
CA THR A 89 -9.60 29.05 5.29
C THR A 89 -10.25 30.01 6.29
N SER A 90 -11.53 29.81 6.62
CA SER A 90 -12.18 30.48 7.76
C SER A 90 -12.06 29.69 9.07
N CYS A 91 -11.51 28.48 9.03
CA CYS A 91 -11.38 27.60 10.19
C CYS A 91 -10.19 27.95 11.10
N ASP A 92 -10.30 27.55 12.37
CA ASP A 92 -9.24 27.72 13.39
C ASP A 92 -8.04 26.81 13.11
N TYR A 93 -8.31 25.61 12.60
CA TYR A 93 -7.35 24.58 12.25
C TYR A 93 -7.60 24.03 10.86
N VAL A 94 -6.55 23.49 10.23
CA VAL A 94 -6.66 22.76 8.97
C VAL A 94 -5.88 21.46 9.05
N PHE A 95 -6.53 20.34 8.76
CA PHE A 95 -5.85 19.08 8.45
C PHE A 95 -5.27 19.15 7.04
N VAL A 96 -3.97 18.94 6.92
CA VAL A 96 -3.23 18.97 5.66
C VAL A 96 -2.70 17.60 5.33
N CYS A 97 -2.96 17.15 4.10
CA CYS A 97 -2.31 15.99 3.50
C CYS A 97 -1.74 16.25 2.11
N ALA A 98 -0.81 15.41 1.66
CA ALA A 98 -0.28 15.49 0.31
C ALA A 98 -1.12 14.69 -0.69
N GLY A 99 -1.19 15.15 -1.95
CA GLY A 99 -1.96 14.48 -3.00
C GLY A 99 -1.43 13.10 -3.40
N ASP A 100 -0.22 12.73 -2.98
CA ASP A 100 0.43 11.43 -3.17
C ASP A 100 0.22 10.46 -1.99
N MET A 101 -0.66 10.78 -1.04
CA MET A 101 -1.06 9.90 0.08
C MET A 101 -2.48 9.32 -0.13
N PRO A 102 -2.70 8.35 -1.03
CA PRO A 102 -4.05 7.97 -1.47
C PRO A 102 -4.86 7.15 -0.46
N PHE A 103 -4.25 6.76 0.66
CA PHE A 103 -4.88 5.94 1.70
C PHE A 103 -5.34 6.77 2.90
N ILE A 104 -5.18 8.10 2.85
CA ILE A 104 -5.78 9.01 3.82
C ILE A 104 -7.30 8.88 3.79
N THR A 105 -7.90 8.83 4.98
CA THR A 105 -9.35 8.74 5.15
C THR A 105 -9.87 9.87 6.03
N GLY A 106 -11.16 10.18 5.91
CA GLY A 106 -11.81 11.14 6.78
C GLY A 106 -11.78 10.70 8.25
N ASP A 107 -11.81 9.39 8.52
CA ASP A 107 -11.74 8.84 9.87
C ASP A 107 -10.40 9.13 10.57
N LEU A 108 -9.29 9.06 9.85
CA LEU A 108 -7.97 9.42 10.41
C LEU A 108 -7.93 10.90 10.80
N ALA A 109 -8.42 11.78 9.92
CA ALA A 109 -8.47 13.21 10.19
C ALA A 109 -9.41 13.53 11.37
N ARG A 110 -10.55 12.85 11.51
CA ARG A 110 -11.45 12.98 12.67
C ARG A 110 -10.79 12.49 13.96
N TYR A 111 -10.10 11.34 13.92
CA TYR A 111 -9.34 10.86 15.06
C TYR A 111 -8.29 11.87 15.53
N MET A 112 -7.57 12.50 14.60
CA MET A 112 -6.61 13.55 14.94
C MET A 112 -7.32 14.79 15.52
N ALA A 113 -8.52 15.12 15.04
CA ALA A 113 -9.31 16.25 15.54
C ALA A 113 -9.69 16.12 17.01
N GLU A 114 -9.88 14.89 17.52
CA GLU A 114 -10.17 14.62 18.94
C GLU A 114 -9.06 15.10 19.90
N PHE A 115 -7.84 15.32 19.39
CA PHE A 115 -6.72 15.83 20.18
C PHE A 115 -6.62 17.35 20.21
N ILE A 116 -7.41 18.07 19.40
CA ILE A 116 -7.35 19.53 19.29
C ILE A 116 -7.69 20.17 20.64
N SER A 117 -6.82 21.07 21.08
CA SER A 117 -6.92 21.87 22.30
C SER A 117 -6.22 23.21 22.09
N SER A 118 -6.32 24.14 23.03
CA SER A 118 -5.61 25.42 22.99
C SER A 118 -4.12 25.31 23.37
N ASP A 119 -3.65 24.12 23.77
CA ASP A 119 -2.30 23.89 24.29
C ASP A 119 -1.25 23.72 23.18
N TYR A 120 -1.68 23.32 21.98
CA TYR A 120 -0.80 23.03 20.86
C TYR A 120 -1.24 23.79 19.61
N ASP A 121 -0.26 24.14 18.79
CA ASP A 121 -0.47 24.87 17.55
C ASP A 121 -0.42 23.92 16.34
N CYS A 122 0.14 22.72 16.51
CA CYS A 122 0.20 21.67 15.49
C CYS A 122 0.00 20.27 16.09
N TYR A 123 -0.65 19.38 15.34
CA TYR A 123 -0.84 17.97 15.67
C TYR A 123 -0.36 17.11 14.51
N CYS A 124 0.76 16.43 14.67
CA CYS A 124 1.43 15.72 13.59
C CYS A 124 1.41 14.21 13.83
N MET A 125 1.03 13.43 12.81
CA MET A 125 1.17 11.98 12.86
C MET A 125 2.63 11.57 12.82
N VAL A 126 2.96 10.57 13.63
CA VAL A 126 4.26 9.88 13.63
C VAL A 126 4.04 8.38 13.60
N ASP A 127 4.93 7.67 12.92
CA ASP A 127 5.08 6.22 13.06
C ASP A 127 6.40 5.90 13.79
N GLU A 128 6.75 4.61 13.87
CA GLU A 128 8.00 4.12 14.47
C GLU A 128 9.27 4.79 13.91
N ASP A 129 9.26 5.18 12.65
CA ASP A 129 10.44 5.59 11.90
C ASP A 129 10.43 7.08 11.51
N HIS A 130 9.25 7.67 11.31
CA HIS A 130 9.09 8.96 10.63
C HIS A 130 8.07 9.88 11.30
N ILE A 131 8.32 11.19 11.10
CA ILE A 131 7.37 12.27 11.37
C ILE A 131 6.74 12.66 10.03
N HIS A 132 5.42 12.86 10.01
CA HIS A 132 4.66 13.13 8.79
C HIS A 132 4.02 14.54 8.81
N PRO A 133 4.76 15.61 8.45
CA PRO A 133 4.23 16.97 8.40
C PRO A 133 3.12 17.16 7.35
N LEU A 134 3.02 16.24 6.40
CA LEU A 134 1.94 16.19 5.41
C LEU A 134 0.86 15.16 5.80
N CYS A 135 0.75 14.84 7.08
CA CYS A 135 -0.41 14.23 7.70
C CYS A 135 -0.54 14.88 9.08
N ALA A 136 -0.90 16.16 9.08
CA ALA A 136 -0.85 17.01 10.26
C ALA A 136 -1.99 18.04 10.27
N ILE A 137 -2.43 18.42 11.47
CA ILE A 137 -3.34 19.53 11.70
C ILE A 137 -2.53 20.75 12.11
N TYR A 138 -2.75 21.88 11.43
CA TYR A 138 -2.07 23.15 11.67
C TYR A 138 -3.07 24.21 12.13
N SER A 139 -2.76 24.93 13.20
CA SER A 139 -3.54 26.09 13.61
C SER A 139 -3.29 27.26 12.68
N LYS A 140 -4.33 28.02 12.35
CA LYS A 140 -4.19 29.30 11.63
C LYS A 140 -3.28 30.30 12.35
N LYS A 141 -3.11 30.18 13.67
CA LYS A 141 -2.24 31.03 14.48
C LYS A 141 -0.74 30.91 14.16
N ILE A 142 -0.32 29.85 13.48
CA ILE A 142 1.09 29.66 13.11
C ILE A 142 1.51 30.46 11.88
N LEU A 143 0.56 31.14 11.21
CA LEU A 143 0.84 31.87 9.98
C LEU A 143 2.04 32.86 10.10
N PRO A 144 2.17 33.66 11.18
CA PRO A 144 3.35 34.52 11.34
C PRO A 144 4.67 33.75 11.45
N VAL A 145 4.65 32.53 12.01
CA VAL A 145 5.85 31.68 12.10
C VAL A 145 6.23 31.13 10.73
N ILE A 146 5.24 30.77 9.91
CA ILE A 146 5.47 30.32 8.53
C ILE A 146 6.06 31.47 7.69
N GLU A 147 5.50 32.68 7.81
CA GLU A 147 6.01 33.87 7.10
C GLU A 147 7.46 34.18 7.49
N GLU A 148 7.78 34.16 8.78
CA GLU A 148 9.15 34.34 9.28
C GLU A 148 10.11 33.28 8.71
N LEU A 149 9.72 32.00 8.69
CA LEU A 149 10.54 30.92 8.15
C LEU A 149 10.78 31.09 6.64
N ILE A 150 9.76 31.54 5.90
CA ILE A 150 9.88 31.82 4.46
C ILE A 150 10.84 32.97 4.22
N GLU A 151 10.73 34.08 4.97
CA GLU A 151 11.64 35.23 4.89
C GLU A 151 13.10 34.84 5.19
N GLN A 152 13.30 33.91 6.12
CA GLN A 152 14.63 33.36 6.46
C GLN A 152 15.15 32.32 5.48
N GLY A 153 14.41 31.99 4.41
CA GLY A 153 14.79 30.96 3.44
C GLY A 153 14.71 29.52 3.98
N GLN A 154 13.96 29.29 5.06
CA GLN A 154 13.84 28.00 5.73
C GLN A 154 12.57 27.25 5.32
N TYR A 155 12.61 26.57 4.18
CA TYR A 155 11.42 25.97 3.56
C TYR A 155 11.06 24.55 4.01
N ARG A 156 11.83 23.94 4.93
CA ARG A 156 11.55 22.56 5.39
C ARG A 156 10.42 22.56 6.41
N LEU A 157 9.35 21.80 6.17
CA LEU A 157 8.19 21.70 7.08
C LEU A 157 8.56 21.32 8.53
N MET A 158 9.60 20.52 8.71
CA MET A 158 10.13 20.19 10.05
C MET A 158 10.52 21.44 10.87
N GLN A 159 10.83 22.57 10.24
CA GLN A 159 11.12 23.81 10.95
C GLN A 159 9.87 24.42 11.59
N ILE A 160 8.70 24.27 10.96
CA ILE A 160 7.42 24.66 11.58
C ILE A 160 7.25 23.87 12.88
N LEU A 161 7.32 22.54 12.79
CA LEU A 161 7.05 21.64 13.92
C LEU A 161 8.00 21.87 15.12
N ARG A 162 9.22 22.34 14.85
CA ARG A 162 10.23 22.68 15.87
C ARG A 162 10.02 24.06 16.51
N ARG A 163 9.37 24.99 15.80
CA ARG A 163 9.20 26.38 16.22
C ARG A 163 7.87 26.64 16.92
N VAL A 164 6.90 25.74 16.75
CA VAL A 164 5.57 25.81 17.38
C VAL A 164 5.36 24.67 18.39
N ARG A 165 4.32 24.79 19.24
CA ARG A 165 3.97 23.71 20.17
C ARG A 165 3.30 22.58 19.40
N THR A 166 4.07 21.54 19.11
CA THR A 166 3.60 20.39 18.32
C THR A 166 3.28 19.20 19.22
N LYS A 167 2.07 18.64 19.07
CA LYS A 167 1.71 17.33 19.62
C LYS A 167 1.96 16.25 18.57
N TYR A 168 2.75 15.26 18.93
CA TYR A 168 3.00 14.09 18.08
C TYR A 168 2.02 12.97 18.45
N ILE A 169 1.21 12.55 17.47
CA ILE A 169 0.22 11.49 17.62
C ILE A 169 0.80 10.22 17.01
N ARG A 170 1.02 9.20 17.84
CA ARG A 170 1.59 7.91 17.41
C ARG A 170 0.53 7.06 16.72
N LEU A 171 0.77 6.69 15.47
CA LEU A 171 -0.12 5.82 14.72
C LEU A 171 -0.29 4.45 15.39
N GLU A 172 0.76 3.92 16.00
CA GLU A 172 0.75 2.61 16.68
C GLU A 172 -0.21 2.57 17.89
N SER A 173 -0.57 3.74 18.41
CA SER A 173 -1.55 3.88 19.50
C SER A 173 -2.99 4.06 19.00
N SER A 174 -3.22 3.89 17.70
CA SER A 174 -4.51 4.03 17.03
C SER A 174 -4.95 2.71 16.37
N CYS A 175 -6.17 2.68 15.83
CA CYS A 175 -6.68 1.55 15.04
C CYS A 175 -6.29 1.64 13.55
N PHE A 176 -5.52 2.66 13.15
CA PHE A 176 -5.21 2.93 11.76
C PHE A 176 -3.96 2.19 11.27
N ASP A 177 -3.98 1.82 10.00
CA ASP A 177 -2.93 1.06 9.33
C ASP A 177 -1.79 1.98 8.85
N LYS A 178 -0.53 1.55 8.98
CA LYS A 178 0.66 2.28 8.50
C LYS A 178 0.57 2.71 7.04
N LYS A 179 -0.19 1.99 6.20
CA LYS A 179 -0.42 2.38 4.80
C LYS A 179 -1.03 3.76 4.63
N GLN A 180 -1.78 4.27 5.61
CA GLN A 180 -2.41 5.59 5.52
C GLN A 180 -1.40 6.74 5.44
N LEU A 181 -0.18 6.54 5.98
CA LEU A 181 0.89 7.54 5.97
C LEU A 181 1.87 7.38 4.79
N ARG A 182 1.60 6.44 3.86
CA ARG A 182 2.52 6.12 2.76
C ARG A 182 2.37 7.14 1.61
N ASN A 183 3.49 7.82 1.29
CA ASN A 183 3.63 8.64 0.07
C ASN A 183 3.95 7.77 -1.14
N ILE A 184 3.46 8.17 -2.32
CA ILE A 184 3.72 7.49 -3.60
C ILE A 184 4.41 8.44 -4.56
N ASN A 185 5.74 8.38 -4.61
CA ASN A 185 6.55 9.37 -5.31
C ASN A 185 6.94 8.96 -6.74
N THR A 186 6.82 7.68 -7.13
CA THR A 186 7.25 7.16 -8.44
C THR A 186 6.29 6.11 -9.04
N GLY A 187 6.31 5.97 -10.36
CA GLY A 187 5.61 4.88 -11.07
C GLY A 187 6.14 3.48 -10.70
N GLU A 188 7.40 3.37 -10.29
CA GLU A 188 8.00 2.13 -9.75
C GLU A 188 7.53 1.84 -8.31
N GLU A 189 7.38 2.87 -7.46
CA GLU A 189 6.70 2.71 -6.17
C GLU A 189 5.21 2.35 -6.36
N PHE A 190 4.60 2.80 -7.46
CA PHE A 190 3.24 2.40 -7.88
C PHE A 190 3.16 0.95 -8.37
N GLU A 191 4.16 0.43 -9.10
CA GLU A 191 4.27 -1.02 -9.35
C GLU A 191 4.52 -1.81 -8.06
N SER A 192 5.20 -1.22 -7.07
CA SER A 192 5.31 -1.79 -5.70
C SER A 192 4.02 -1.65 -4.86
N LEU A 193 2.99 -1.00 -5.40
CA LEU A 193 1.66 -0.80 -4.79
C LEU A 193 0.57 -1.65 -5.44
N SER A 194 0.80 -2.23 -6.61
CA SER A 194 0.29 -3.57 -6.81
C SER A 194 1.06 -4.46 -5.85
N LEU A 195 0.48 -4.71 -4.66
CA LEU A 195 0.76 -5.99 -4.02
C LEU A 195 0.63 -7.03 -5.15
N PRO A 196 1.63 -7.89 -5.34
CA PRO A 196 1.53 -8.90 -6.38
C PRO A 196 0.20 -9.61 -6.21
N LEU A 197 -0.41 -10.08 -7.30
CA LEU A 197 -1.54 -10.98 -7.18
C LEU A 197 -1.08 -12.18 -6.36
N ILE A 198 -1.50 -12.27 -5.09
CA ILE A 198 -1.10 -13.35 -4.18
C ILE A 198 -2.21 -14.37 -4.10
N PHE A 199 -1.91 -15.60 -4.47
CA PHE A 199 -2.81 -16.72 -4.28
C PHE A 199 -2.04 -18.01 -4.00
N CYS A 200 -2.71 -18.96 -3.34
CA CYS A 200 -2.12 -20.27 -3.10
C CYS A 200 -2.53 -21.28 -4.17
N VAL A 201 -1.66 -22.25 -4.41
CA VAL A 201 -2.05 -23.54 -5.00
C VAL A 201 -1.91 -24.59 -3.90
N SER A 202 -3.06 -25.11 -3.45
CA SER A 202 -3.18 -25.96 -2.27
C SER A 202 -3.75 -27.34 -2.64
N GLY A 203 -3.67 -28.29 -1.70
CA GLY A 203 -4.15 -29.66 -1.89
C GLY A 203 -3.25 -30.69 -1.22
N ILE A 204 -3.73 -31.93 -1.11
CA ILE A 204 -2.98 -33.02 -0.48
C ILE A 204 -1.64 -33.26 -1.20
N LYS A 205 -0.63 -33.76 -0.48
CA LYS A 205 0.65 -34.17 -1.08
C LYS A 205 0.42 -35.07 -2.29
N ASP A 206 1.22 -34.91 -3.33
CA ASP A 206 1.15 -35.65 -4.59
C ASP A 206 -0.12 -35.44 -5.44
N SER A 207 -0.96 -34.44 -5.12
CA SER A 207 -2.14 -34.10 -5.93
C SER A 207 -1.84 -33.47 -7.30
N GLY A 208 -0.60 -33.04 -7.55
CA GLY A 208 -0.18 -32.40 -8.81
C GLY A 208 -0.02 -30.87 -8.76
N LYS A 209 0.01 -30.26 -7.55
CA LYS A 209 0.18 -28.82 -7.34
C LYS A 209 1.33 -28.21 -8.14
N THR A 210 2.55 -28.74 -8.01
CA THR A 210 3.73 -28.20 -8.69
C THR A 210 3.56 -28.23 -10.21
N GLY A 211 2.90 -29.26 -10.75
CA GLY A 211 2.57 -29.33 -12.18
C GLY A 211 1.60 -28.24 -12.63
N LEU A 212 0.57 -27.94 -11.83
CA LEU A 212 -0.34 -26.83 -12.10
C LEU A 212 0.37 -25.47 -11.99
N ILE A 213 1.19 -25.27 -10.95
CA ILE A 213 1.96 -24.04 -10.74
C ILE A 213 2.84 -23.75 -11.95
N ILE A 214 3.61 -24.74 -12.44
CA ILE A 214 4.47 -24.56 -13.62
C ILE A 214 3.66 -24.11 -14.85
N LYS A 215 2.49 -24.71 -15.09
CA LYS A 215 1.63 -24.36 -16.21
C LYS A 215 1.07 -22.93 -16.06
N LEU A 216 0.67 -22.53 -14.85
CA LEU A 216 0.19 -21.18 -14.56
C LEU A 216 1.31 -20.12 -14.72
N ILE A 217 2.53 -20.41 -14.26
CA ILE A 217 3.70 -19.53 -14.48
C ILE A 217 3.86 -19.23 -15.97
N ASN A 218 3.74 -20.24 -16.83
CA ASN A 218 3.88 -20.04 -18.27
C ASN A 218 2.79 -19.13 -18.86
N GLU A 219 1.53 -19.25 -18.43
CA GLU A 219 0.46 -18.34 -18.88
C GLU A 219 0.67 -16.91 -18.37
N PHE A 220 1.04 -16.73 -17.10
CA PHE A 220 1.36 -15.40 -16.56
C PHE A 220 2.55 -14.74 -17.26
N ILE A 221 3.65 -15.47 -17.48
CA ILE A 221 4.81 -14.95 -18.20
C ILE A 221 4.44 -14.59 -19.65
N ARG A 222 3.61 -15.43 -20.30
CA ARG A 222 3.13 -15.18 -21.66
C ARG A 222 2.34 -13.87 -21.77
N ASP A 223 1.59 -13.52 -20.74
CA ASP A 223 0.82 -12.27 -20.67
C ASP A 223 1.64 -11.09 -20.08
N GLY A 224 2.95 -11.29 -19.87
CA GLY A 224 3.90 -10.23 -19.51
C GLY A 224 4.05 -9.98 -18.01
N TYR A 225 3.58 -10.87 -17.15
CA TYR A 225 3.74 -10.75 -15.70
C TYR A 225 5.11 -11.29 -15.23
N ARG A 226 5.73 -10.60 -14.27
CA ARG A 226 6.84 -11.11 -13.46
C ARG A 226 6.27 -12.01 -12.36
N VAL A 227 6.69 -13.27 -12.30
CA VAL A 227 6.08 -14.26 -11.39
C VAL A 227 7.08 -14.73 -10.34
N GLY A 228 6.68 -14.63 -9.07
CA GLY A 228 7.36 -15.25 -7.94
C GLY A 228 6.64 -16.52 -7.47
N VAL A 229 7.39 -17.47 -6.90
CA VAL A 229 6.83 -18.68 -6.29
C VAL A 229 7.47 -18.89 -4.92
N ILE A 230 6.65 -19.12 -3.90
CA ILE A 230 7.10 -19.50 -2.56
C ILE A 230 6.53 -20.87 -2.25
N LYS A 231 7.40 -21.82 -1.88
CA LYS A 231 6.97 -23.15 -1.43
C LYS A 231 7.01 -23.22 0.09
N HIS A 232 5.87 -23.54 0.70
CA HIS A 232 5.80 -23.85 2.11
C HIS A 232 5.81 -25.39 2.30
N ASP A 233 6.95 -25.93 2.72
CA ASP A 233 7.05 -27.32 3.14
C ASP A 233 6.82 -27.43 4.66
N GLY A 234 6.08 -28.44 5.08
CA GLY A 234 5.78 -28.69 6.51
C GLY A 234 6.93 -29.39 7.26
N HIS A 235 8.04 -29.66 6.57
CA HIS A 235 9.23 -30.32 7.11
C HIS A 235 10.43 -29.37 7.05
N GLU A 236 11.45 -29.63 7.88
CA GLU A 236 12.76 -28.98 7.72
C GLU A 236 13.27 -29.26 6.30
N TYR A 237 13.45 -28.19 5.53
CA TYR A 237 13.93 -28.25 4.16
C TYR A 237 15.28 -27.54 4.07
N ASP A 238 16.24 -28.17 3.40
CA ASP A 238 17.56 -27.61 3.15
C ASP A 238 17.69 -27.24 1.66
N MET A 239 17.74 -25.93 1.39
CA MET A 239 18.01 -25.36 0.07
C MET A 239 19.50 -25.39 -0.25
N ASP A 240 20.36 -25.42 0.77
CA ASP A 240 21.81 -25.44 0.61
C ASP A 240 22.30 -26.86 0.33
N GLN A 241 23.38 -26.97 -0.44
CA GLN A 241 23.97 -28.26 -0.75
C GLN A 241 25.13 -28.57 0.18
N GLU A 242 25.15 -29.79 0.73
CA GLU A 242 26.26 -30.26 1.54
C GLU A 242 27.59 -30.14 0.78
N GLY A 243 28.57 -29.50 1.40
CA GLY A 243 29.91 -29.30 0.83
C GLY A 243 30.17 -27.93 0.18
N THR A 244 29.16 -27.07 0.03
CA THR A 244 29.37 -25.66 -0.38
C THR A 244 29.93 -24.82 0.78
N ASP A 245 30.53 -23.67 0.46
CA ASP A 245 31.01 -22.74 1.50
C ASP A 245 29.83 -22.14 2.29
N THR A 246 28.69 -21.87 1.64
CA THR A 246 27.46 -21.40 2.31
C THR A 246 26.93 -22.42 3.31
N TYR A 247 26.98 -23.71 2.98
CA TYR A 247 26.60 -24.78 3.89
C TYR A 247 27.54 -24.85 5.09
N ARG A 248 28.85 -24.75 4.87
CA ARG A 248 29.85 -24.73 5.94
C ARG A 248 29.67 -23.54 6.89
N PHE A 249 29.28 -22.36 6.38
CA PHE A 249 28.96 -21.21 7.24
C PHE A 249 27.75 -21.49 8.13
N THR A 250 26.72 -22.10 7.57
CA THR A 250 25.49 -22.48 8.26
C THR A 250 25.76 -23.53 9.36
N GLU A 251 26.58 -24.55 9.06
CA GLU A 251 27.02 -25.57 10.01
C GLU A 251 27.92 -25.01 11.11
N ALA A 252 28.74 -24.01 10.80
CA ALA A 252 29.53 -23.28 11.80
C ALA A 252 28.67 -22.41 12.73
N GLY A 253 27.35 -22.33 12.51
CA GLY A 253 26.40 -21.60 13.35
C GLY A 253 26.04 -20.21 12.84
N ALA A 254 26.39 -19.85 11.59
CA ALA A 254 25.91 -18.60 11.00
C ALA A 254 24.38 -18.63 10.89
N ARG A 255 23.72 -17.60 11.42
CA ARG A 255 22.26 -17.43 11.29
C ARG A 255 21.83 -17.10 9.87
N ILE A 256 22.72 -16.51 9.09
CA ILE A 256 22.50 -16.13 7.70
C ILE A 256 23.77 -16.50 6.92
N SER A 257 23.59 -17.18 5.78
CA SER A 257 24.62 -17.41 4.77
C SER A 257 24.08 -17.00 3.41
N ALA A 258 24.91 -16.43 2.54
CA ALA A 258 24.47 -15.90 1.26
C ALA A 258 25.57 -16.02 0.20
N ILE A 259 25.14 -16.12 -1.05
CA ILE A 259 25.98 -16.08 -2.24
C ILE A 259 25.33 -15.14 -3.26
N TYR A 260 26.13 -14.36 -3.99
CA TYR A 260 25.63 -13.48 -5.03
C TYR A 260 26.63 -13.35 -6.19
N SER A 261 26.10 -12.94 -7.33
CA SER A 261 26.78 -12.61 -8.58
C SER A 261 26.05 -11.43 -9.23
N ASP A 262 26.53 -10.96 -10.38
CA ASP A 262 25.90 -9.84 -11.11
C ASP A 262 24.47 -10.14 -11.59
N THR A 263 24.06 -11.43 -11.65
CA THR A 263 22.77 -11.85 -12.20
C THR A 263 21.91 -12.69 -11.25
N GLN A 264 22.45 -13.14 -10.13
CA GLN A 264 21.75 -14.06 -9.23
C GLN A 264 22.27 -13.98 -7.81
N SER A 265 21.37 -14.12 -6.84
CA SER A 265 21.70 -14.30 -5.43
C SER A 265 20.90 -15.44 -4.81
N SER A 266 21.46 -16.05 -3.76
CA SER A 266 20.76 -16.98 -2.87
C SER A 266 21.10 -16.63 -1.42
N LEU A 267 20.11 -16.79 -0.53
CA LEU A 267 20.24 -16.48 0.88
C LEU A 267 19.57 -17.59 1.70
N ASN A 268 20.31 -18.15 2.65
CA ASN A 268 19.83 -19.08 3.64
C ASN A 268 19.75 -18.38 5.00
N ARG A 269 18.62 -18.55 5.70
CA ARG A 269 18.37 -17.97 7.03
C ARG A 269 17.82 -19.05 7.95
N LYS A 270 18.48 -19.29 9.08
CA LYS A 270 17.97 -20.17 10.15
C LYS A 270 17.14 -19.35 11.15
N GLY A 271 15.92 -19.81 11.45
CA GLY A 271 15.02 -19.19 12.41
C GLY A 271 13.55 -19.40 12.05
N LYS A 272 12.64 -18.87 12.87
CA LYS A 272 11.21 -18.84 12.55
C LYS A 272 10.96 -17.83 11.44
N VAL A 273 10.30 -18.26 10.38
CA VAL A 273 9.95 -17.46 9.20
C VAL A 273 8.46 -17.67 8.92
N THR A 274 7.73 -16.59 8.61
CA THR A 274 6.31 -16.69 8.20
C THR A 274 6.16 -16.51 6.69
N ALA A 275 4.96 -16.79 6.16
CA ALA A 275 4.66 -16.52 4.76
C ALA A 275 4.78 -15.03 4.43
N GLU A 276 4.36 -14.15 5.35
CA GLU A 276 4.44 -12.71 5.23
C GLU A 276 5.89 -12.22 5.10
N ASP A 277 6.81 -12.79 5.89
CA ASP A 277 8.24 -12.47 5.79
C ASP A 277 8.79 -12.77 4.39
N MET A 278 8.37 -13.91 3.81
CA MET A 278 8.79 -14.32 2.46
C MET A 278 8.13 -13.47 1.37
N ILE A 279 6.86 -13.11 1.54
CA ILE A 279 6.14 -12.21 0.62
C ILE A 279 6.84 -10.85 0.56
N VAL A 280 7.22 -10.27 1.71
CA VAL A 280 7.94 -8.98 1.76
C VAL A 280 9.32 -9.08 1.12
N ALA A 281 9.97 -10.24 1.19
CA ALA A 281 11.27 -10.48 0.55
C ALA A 281 11.16 -10.58 -0.98
N CYS A 282 10.02 -11.01 -1.52
CA CYS A 282 9.74 -11.06 -2.96
C CYS A 282 9.43 -9.65 -3.51
N LYS A 283 10.48 -8.88 -3.77
CA LYS A 283 10.39 -7.63 -4.53
C LYS A 283 10.34 -7.91 -6.03
N ASP A 284 9.83 -6.95 -6.80
CA ASP A 284 9.91 -6.94 -8.27
C ASP A 284 9.13 -8.09 -8.97
N VAL A 285 7.96 -8.45 -8.43
CA VAL A 285 7.04 -9.43 -9.02
C VAL A 285 5.62 -8.86 -9.09
N ASP A 286 4.88 -9.21 -10.13
CA ASP A 286 3.47 -8.82 -10.34
C ASP A 286 2.49 -9.89 -9.83
N VAL A 287 2.95 -11.14 -9.72
CA VAL A 287 2.17 -12.31 -9.27
C VAL A 287 3.02 -13.15 -8.34
N LEU A 288 2.45 -13.59 -7.22
CA LEU A 288 3.12 -14.43 -6.23
C LEU A 288 2.28 -15.67 -5.94
N ILE A 289 2.78 -16.83 -6.35
CA ILE A 289 2.12 -18.13 -6.16
C ILE A 289 2.69 -18.80 -4.92
N LEU A 290 1.83 -19.08 -3.93
CA LEU A 290 2.21 -19.78 -2.72
C LEU A 290 1.84 -21.28 -2.84
N GLU A 291 2.82 -22.18 -2.88
CA GLU A 291 2.54 -23.62 -2.82
C GLU A 291 2.26 -24.04 -1.38
N GLY A 292 1.08 -24.62 -1.12
CA GLY A 292 0.71 -25.13 0.20
C GLY A 292 -0.29 -24.23 0.95
N LEU A 293 -0.03 -23.98 2.24
CA LEU A 293 -0.83 -23.09 3.09
C LEU A 293 -2.35 -23.38 3.08
N LYS A 294 -2.74 -24.66 3.11
CA LYS A 294 -4.15 -25.11 3.04
C LYS A 294 -5.04 -24.44 4.09
N ASP A 295 -4.51 -24.23 5.30
CA ASP A 295 -5.21 -23.65 6.45
C ASP A 295 -5.15 -22.12 6.52
N SER A 296 -4.53 -21.46 5.52
CA SER A 296 -4.41 -19.99 5.50
C SER A 296 -5.66 -19.29 4.97
N ALA A 297 -5.77 -17.97 5.20
CA ALA A 297 -6.85 -17.15 4.64
C ALA A 297 -6.55 -16.61 3.23
N TYR A 298 -5.39 -16.92 2.65
CA TYR A 298 -5.04 -16.49 1.29
C TYR A 298 -6.00 -17.13 0.27
N PRO A 299 -6.43 -16.38 -0.75
CA PRO A 299 -7.27 -16.94 -1.81
C PRO A 299 -6.49 -18.03 -2.55
N LYS A 300 -7.14 -19.14 -2.91
CA LYS A 300 -6.41 -20.32 -3.38
C LYS A 300 -7.14 -21.13 -4.44
N VAL A 301 -6.37 -21.74 -5.33
CA VAL A 301 -6.83 -22.82 -6.21
C VAL A 301 -6.49 -24.14 -5.53
N GLU A 302 -7.50 -24.97 -5.27
CA GLU A 302 -7.27 -26.29 -4.70
C GLU A 302 -7.19 -27.36 -5.78
N VAL A 303 -6.16 -28.21 -5.68
CA VAL A 303 -5.97 -29.36 -6.58
C VAL A 303 -6.45 -30.63 -5.88
N VAL A 304 -7.54 -31.21 -6.37
CA VAL A 304 -8.11 -32.46 -5.85
C VAL A 304 -8.08 -33.51 -6.95
N ARG A 305 -7.31 -34.58 -6.74
CA ARG A 305 -7.16 -35.66 -7.71
C ARG A 305 -7.66 -36.98 -7.12
N ARG A 306 -8.50 -37.73 -7.83
CA ARG A 306 -9.12 -39.00 -7.39
C ARG A 306 -8.10 -39.98 -6.81
N ALA A 307 -6.91 -40.04 -7.40
CA ALA A 307 -5.83 -40.91 -6.96
C ALA A 307 -5.29 -40.60 -5.55
N VAL A 308 -5.62 -39.43 -4.99
CA VAL A 308 -5.10 -38.91 -3.71
C VAL A 308 -6.23 -38.54 -2.75
N SER A 309 -7.30 -37.91 -3.23
CA SER A 309 -8.45 -37.48 -2.45
C SER A 309 -9.71 -37.42 -3.31
N GLU A 310 -10.86 -37.67 -2.71
CA GLU A 310 -12.18 -37.46 -3.34
C GLU A 310 -12.86 -36.16 -2.89
N HIS A 311 -12.29 -35.47 -1.90
CA HIS A 311 -12.87 -34.27 -1.31
C HIS A 311 -11.83 -33.14 -1.19
N THR A 312 -12.33 -31.91 -1.10
CA THR A 312 -11.54 -30.73 -0.75
C THR A 312 -11.08 -30.78 0.70
N VAL A 313 -9.92 -30.21 0.97
CA VAL A 313 -9.33 -30.05 2.32
C VAL A 313 -9.16 -28.59 2.72
N CYS A 314 -9.41 -27.66 1.80
CA CYS A 314 -9.37 -26.22 2.10
C CYS A 314 -10.75 -25.70 2.50
N ALA A 315 -10.76 -24.65 3.31
CA ALA A 315 -11.98 -23.92 3.64
C ALA A 315 -12.57 -23.25 2.38
N THR A 316 -13.87 -23.50 2.14
CA THR A 316 -14.56 -23.15 0.89
C THR A 316 -14.59 -21.65 0.58
N GLU A 317 -14.61 -20.81 1.62
CA GLU A 317 -14.66 -19.35 1.55
C GLU A 317 -13.38 -18.71 1.01
N HIS A 318 -12.28 -19.47 0.97
CA HIS A 318 -11.00 -19.00 0.44
C HIS A 318 -10.70 -19.59 -0.95
N LEU A 319 -11.58 -20.40 -1.51
CA LEU A 319 -11.38 -21.02 -2.83
C LEU A 319 -11.71 -20.05 -3.96
N ILE A 320 -10.71 -19.78 -4.80
CA ILE A 320 -10.89 -19.18 -6.13
C ILE A 320 -11.56 -20.20 -7.04
N ALA A 321 -11.02 -21.42 -7.06
CA ALA A 321 -11.49 -22.53 -7.87
C ALA A 321 -10.98 -23.87 -7.35
N VAL A 322 -11.59 -24.96 -7.82
CA VAL A 322 -11.10 -26.34 -7.64
C VAL A 322 -10.67 -26.91 -8.99
N ALA A 323 -9.41 -27.32 -9.10
CA ALA A 323 -8.86 -28.03 -10.26
C ALA A 323 -8.88 -29.54 -9.96
N THR A 324 -9.70 -30.31 -10.68
CA THR A 324 -10.02 -31.68 -10.28
C THR A 324 -10.41 -32.62 -11.42
N ASP A 325 -10.32 -33.94 -11.17
CA ASP A 325 -10.89 -35.03 -11.97
C ASP A 325 -12.00 -35.79 -11.22
N VAL A 326 -12.42 -35.33 -10.03
CA VAL A 326 -13.31 -36.06 -9.13
C VAL A 326 -14.38 -35.21 -8.45
N VAL A 327 -14.08 -33.95 -8.10
CA VAL A 327 -15.04 -33.07 -7.42
C VAL A 327 -16.01 -32.50 -8.44
N THR A 328 -17.31 -32.48 -8.10
CA THR A 328 -18.37 -31.94 -8.95
C THR A 328 -18.77 -30.52 -8.52
N GLN A 329 -19.35 -29.74 -9.45
CA GLN A 329 -19.71 -28.34 -9.20
C GLN A 329 -20.73 -28.16 -8.06
N ASP A 330 -21.59 -29.15 -7.81
CA ASP A 330 -22.57 -29.16 -6.73
C ASP A 330 -21.96 -29.39 -5.34
N ALA A 331 -20.71 -29.88 -5.27
CA ALA A 331 -20.02 -30.13 -4.00
C ALA A 331 -19.35 -28.87 -3.42
N VAL A 332 -19.17 -27.80 -4.21
CA VAL A 332 -18.43 -26.59 -3.81
C VAL A 332 -19.09 -25.31 -4.34
N ASN A 333 -18.96 -24.22 -3.58
CA ASN A 333 -19.52 -22.91 -3.93
C ASN A 333 -18.57 -22.03 -4.79
N CYS A 334 -17.59 -22.64 -5.45
CA CYS A 334 -16.62 -21.96 -6.31
C CYS A 334 -16.54 -22.69 -7.67
N PRO A 335 -16.02 -22.04 -8.73
CA PRO A 335 -15.81 -22.68 -10.02
C PRO A 335 -14.98 -23.97 -9.96
N VAL A 336 -15.43 -25.00 -10.68
CA VAL A 336 -14.70 -26.27 -10.83
C VAL A 336 -14.18 -26.41 -12.25
N TYR A 337 -12.89 -26.73 -12.39
CA TYR A 337 -12.22 -26.92 -13.68
C TYR A 337 -11.56 -28.30 -13.77
N ASP A 338 -11.49 -28.85 -14.98
CA ASP A 338 -10.59 -29.98 -15.25
C ASP A 338 -9.14 -29.55 -14.95
N MET A 339 -8.35 -30.43 -14.36
CA MET A 339 -6.95 -30.13 -13.99
C MET A 339 -6.07 -29.70 -15.18
N ASN A 340 -6.48 -30.00 -16.42
CA ASN A 340 -5.78 -29.62 -17.63
C ASN A 340 -6.37 -28.38 -18.33
N ASP A 341 -7.50 -27.84 -17.85
CA ASP A 341 -8.06 -26.57 -18.33
C ASP A 341 -7.31 -25.36 -17.74
N ILE A 342 -6.03 -25.23 -18.11
CA ILE A 342 -5.16 -24.17 -17.60
C ILE A 342 -5.68 -22.80 -18.01
N ALA A 343 -6.22 -22.66 -19.22
CA ALA A 343 -6.78 -21.40 -19.70
C ALA A 343 -8.00 -20.99 -18.88
N GLY A 344 -8.90 -21.93 -18.56
CA GLY A 344 -10.05 -21.69 -17.71
C GLY A 344 -9.65 -21.30 -16.28
N ILE A 345 -8.72 -22.04 -15.68
CA ILE A 345 -8.20 -21.76 -14.33
C ILE A 345 -7.51 -20.38 -14.30
N TYR A 346 -6.68 -20.07 -15.30
CA TYR A 346 -6.00 -18.79 -15.43
C TYR A 346 -6.98 -17.62 -15.53
N ALA A 347 -7.97 -17.71 -16.42
CA ALA A 347 -9.01 -16.69 -16.58
C ALA A 347 -9.84 -16.51 -15.31
N CYS A 348 -10.12 -17.60 -14.58
CA CYS A 348 -10.81 -17.57 -13.29
C CYS A 348 -10.01 -16.79 -12.24
N ILE A 349 -8.70 -17.04 -12.15
CA ILE A 349 -7.80 -16.30 -11.24
C ILE A 349 -7.84 -14.80 -11.57
N LEU A 350 -7.64 -14.43 -12.84
CA LEU A 350 -7.69 -13.01 -13.23
C LEU A 350 -9.04 -12.36 -12.90
N GLY A 351 -10.14 -13.07 -13.18
CA GLY A 351 -11.50 -12.61 -12.87
C GLY A 351 -11.73 -12.41 -11.38
N TYR A 352 -11.21 -13.30 -10.53
CA TYR A 352 -11.28 -13.17 -9.07
C TYR A 352 -10.62 -11.88 -8.58
N PHE A 353 -9.49 -11.50 -9.18
CA PHE A 353 -8.77 -10.26 -8.86
C PHE A 353 -9.27 -9.03 -9.63
N GLY A 354 -10.36 -9.15 -10.40
CA GLY A 354 -10.93 -8.04 -11.18
C GLY A 354 -10.06 -7.58 -12.34
N ILE A 355 -9.11 -8.42 -12.80
CA ILE A 355 -8.22 -8.11 -13.91
C ILE A 355 -8.92 -8.52 -15.20
N SER A 356 -9.41 -7.52 -15.94
CA SER A 356 -9.81 -7.73 -17.33
C SER A 356 -8.54 -7.95 -18.13
N GLY A 357 -8.37 -9.15 -18.72
CA GLY A 357 -7.16 -9.50 -19.49
C GLY A 357 -6.78 -8.36 -20.42
N ARG A 358 -5.49 -8.02 -20.47
CA ARG A 358 -4.98 -7.00 -21.41
C ARG A 358 -5.31 -7.50 -22.82
N LEU A 359 -6.42 -7.03 -23.38
CA LEU A 359 -6.75 -7.22 -24.78
C LEU A 359 -5.58 -6.68 -25.59
N ARG A 360 -5.07 -7.56 -26.44
CA ARG A 360 -3.91 -7.39 -27.32
C ARG A 360 -3.82 -6.04 -28.01
#